data_AF-A0A022Q9D1-F1
#
_entry.id   AF-A0A022Q9D1-F1
#
_cell.length_a   1.000
_cell.length_b   1.000
_cell.length_c   1.000
_cell.angle_alpha   90.00
_cell.angle_beta   90.00
_cell.angle_gamma   90.00
#
_symmetry.space_group_name_H-M   'P 1'
#
loop_
_entity.id
_entity.type
_entity.pdbx_description
1 polymer ?
#
loop_
_entity_poly.entity_id
_entity_poly.type
_entity_poly.pdbx_seq_one_letter_code
_entity_poly.pdbx_strand_id
1 'polypeptide(L)'
;MKRKISSILDEFFTNKVLEETLQRVDQELESPEYHPRFVREGISVAIKKRPPHCHNQFSLLIEYLFDRDVVSAEDIGRGCILYATSLRGLFIGTADIFGEIIGDLLLARVLDLKVFNKIVAKVEDKSYKEAIISAAMKVVKTGDEIEALVEEFRVALSACSSSRSF
;
A
#
# COMPACT_ATOMS: atom_id res chain seq x y z
N MET A 1 9.53 -5.17 19.08
CA MET A 1 9.18 -5.21 17.65
C MET A 1 9.41 -3.92 16.86
N LYS A 2 8.89 -2.75 17.26
CA LYS A 2 9.01 -1.49 16.48
C LYS A 2 10.44 -1.17 15.98
N ARG A 3 11.46 -1.36 16.84
CA ARG A 3 12.88 -1.16 16.48
C ARG A 3 13.37 -2.12 15.38
N LYS A 4 12.96 -3.39 15.42
CA LYS A 4 13.31 -4.40 14.41
C LYS A 4 12.72 -4.01 13.04
N ILE A 5 11.41 -3.73 12.98
CA ILE A 5 10.74 -3.27 11.76
C ILE A 5 11.42 -2.03 11.17
N SER A 6 11.74 -1.03 12.01
CA SER A 6 12.46 0.16 11.54
C SER A 6 13.81 -0.19 10.95
N SER A 7 14.59 -1.05 11.63
CA SER A 7 15.91 -1.48 11.15
C SER A 7 15.83 -2.19 9.80
N ILE A 8 14.87 -3.11 9.62
CA ILE A 8 14.68 -3.84 8.36
C ILE A 8 14.34 -2.87 7.23
N LEU A 9 13.39 -1.96 7.46
CA LEU A 9 12.96 -0.99 6.44
C LEU A 9 14.08 0.02 6.11
N ASP A 10 14.77 0.55 7.12
CA ASP A 10 15.85 1.52 6.92
C ASP A 10 16.98 0.92 6.09
N GLU A 11 17.32 -0.35 6.34
CA GLU A 11 18.31 -1.09 5.56
C GLU A 11 17.83 -1.37 4.14
N PHE A 12 16.60 -1.85 3.96
CA PHE A 12 16.02 -2.05 2.63
C PHE A 12 16.07 -0.78 1.79
N PHE A 13 15.63 0.37 2.34
CA PHE A 13 15.64 1.62 1.58
C PHE A 13 17.05 2.18 1.34
N THR A 14 18.07 1.67 2.03
CA THR A 14 19.47 2.06 1.83
C THR A 14 20.15 1.15 0.79
N ASN A 15 20.01 -0.16 0.95
CA ASN A 15 20.76 -1.17 0.19
C ASN A 15 19.96 -1.75 -0.98
N LYS A 16 18.61 -1.72 -0.90
CA LYS A 16 17.65 -2.21 -1.90
C LYS A 16 17.79 -3.71 -2.19
N VAL A 17 18.25 -4.49 -1.21
CA VAL A 17 18.46 -5.93 -1.34
C VAL A 17 17.19 -6.68 -0.89
N LEU A 18 16.44 -7.21 -1.86
CA LEU A 18 15.17 -7.91 -1.62
C LEU A 18 15.36 -9.20 -0.82
N GLU A 19 16.32 -10.03 -1.21
CA GLU A 19 16.56 -11.34 -0.60
C GLU A 19 16.98 -11.24 0.88
N GLU A 20 17.86 -10.29 1.19
CA GLU A 20 18.26 -10.00 2.58
C GLU A 20 17.07 -9.51 3.40
N THR A 21 16.26 -8.61 2.83
CA THR A 21 15.06 -8.10 3.50
C THR A 21 14.08 -9.22 3.78
N LEU A 22 13.87 -10.13 2.83
CA LEU A 22 13.04 -11.32 3.00
C LEU A 22 13.51 -12.18 4.17
N GLN A 23 14.79 -12.55 4.18
CA GLN A 23 15.36 -13.41 5.23
C GLN A 23 15.16 -12.77 6.61
N ARG A 24 15.33 -11.46 6.71
CA ARG A 24 15.15 -10.73 7.97
C ARG A 24 13.69 -10.62 8.38
N VAL A 25 12.76 -10.41 7.44
CA VAL A 25 11.33 -10.41 7.74
C VAL A 25 10.90 -11.77 8.29
N ASP A 26 11.30 -12.86 7.62
CA ASP A 26 10.97 -14.23 8.00
C ASP A 26 11.58 -14.62 9.37
N GLN A 27 12.86 -14.30 9.60
CA GLN A 27 13.57 -14.71 10.80
C GLN A 27 13.34 -13.79 12.01
N GLU A 28 13.29 -12.46 11.81
CA GLU A 28 13.31 -11.51 12.93
C GLU A 28 11.92 -11.06 13.39
N LEU A 29 10.89 -11.14 12.53
CA LEU A 29 9.52 -10.80 12.94
C LEU A 29 8.87 -11.92 13.74
N GLU A 30 9.39 -13.15 13.68
CA GLU A 30 9.07 -14.31 14.55
C GLU A 30 7.59 -14.74 14.59
N SER A 31 6.65 -13.94 14.06
CA SER A 31 5.21 -14.17 14.07
C SER A 31 4.48 -13.33 13.01
N PRO A 32 3.54 -13.92 12.22
CA PRO A 32 2.79 -13.24 11.16
C PRO A 32 1.96 -12.03 11.61
N GLU A 33 1.57 -11.97 12.88
CA GLU A 33 0.81 -10.84 13.47
C GLU A 33 1.54 -9.50 13.38
N TYR A 34 2.86 -9.51 13.13
CA TYR A 34 3.64 -8.31 12.90
C TYR A 34 3.73 -7.90 11.42
N HIS A 35 3.33 -8.73 10.46
CA HIS A 35 3.39 -8.43 9.03
C HIS A 35 2.49 -7.26 8.62
N PRO A 36 1.23 -7.14 9.10
CA PRO A 36 0.43 -5.93 8.82
C PRO A 36 1.08 -4.66 9.35
N ARG A 37 1.77 -4.75 10.49
CA ARG A 37 2.50 -3.63 11.07
C ARG A 37 3.74 -3.29 10.25
N PHE A 38 4.47 -4.29 9.78
CA PHE A 38 5.60 -4.10 8.86
C PHE A 38 5.15 -3.36 7.61
N VAL A 39 4.07 -3.79 6.97
CA VAL A 39 3.49 -3.12 5.79
C VAL A 39 3.12 -1.67 6.09
N ARG A 40 2.40 -1.42 7.19
CA ARG A 40 2.00 -0.07 7.60
C ARG A 40 3.19 0.88 7.84
N GLU A 41 4.20 0.44 8.57
CA GLU A 41 5.40 1.24 8.79
C GLU A 41 6.19 1.43 7.48
N GLY A 42 6.26 0.40 6.64
CA GLY A 42 6.90 0.44 5.33
C GLY A 42 6.32 1.50 4.42
N ILE A 43 4.98 1.58 4.33
CA ILE A 43 4.28 2.67 3.62
C ILE A 43 4.67 4.03 4.20
N SER A 44 4.68 4.17 5.53
CA SER A 44 5.06 5.43 6.16
C SER A 44 6.51 5.83 5.84
N VAL A 45 7.44 4.89 5.76
CA VAL A 45 8.84 5.16 5.44
C VAL A 45 8.98 5.49 3.96
N ALA A 46 8.35 4.71 3.08
CA ALA A 46 8.35 4.91 1.63
C ALA A 46 7.93 6.33 1.24
N ILE A 47 6.84 6.82 1.83
CA ILE A 47 6.30 8.16 1.56
C ILE A 47 7.22 9.28 2.06
N LYS A 48 7.94 9.06 3.18
CA LYS A 48 8.84 10.05 3.77
C LYS A 48 10.23 10.06 3.13
N LYS A 49 10.62 8.97 2.46
CA LYS A 49 11.96 8.82 1.90
C LYS A 49 12.15 9.77 0.71
N ARG A 50 13.39 10.24 0.53
CA ARG A 50 13.82 11.07 -0.59
C ARG A 50 14.82 10.28 -1.44
N PRO A 51 14.80 10.41 -2.78
CA PRO A 51 13.85 11.21 -3.58
C PRO A 51 12.40 10.64 -3.56
N PRO A 52 11.37 11.46 -3.83
CA PRO A 52 9.95 11.11 -3.62
C PRO A 52 9.44 9.93 -4.47
N HIS A 53 10.22 9.46 -5.44
CA HIS A 53 9.88 8.36 -6.33
C HIS A 53 10.36 6.99 -5.85
N CYS A 54 10.85 6.86 -4.61
CA CYS A 54 11.28 5.57 -4.04
C CYS A 54 10.12 4.69 -3.54
N HIS A 55 8.86 5.17 -3.62
CA HIS A 55 7.70 4.43 -3.12
C HIS A 55 7.42 3.15 -3.95
N ASN A 56 7.70 3.16 -5.25
CA ASN A 56 7.62 1.99 -6.12
C ASN A 56 8.55 0.84 -5.66
N GLN A 57 9.68 1.17 -5.03
CA GLN A 57 10.60 0.16 -4.47
C GLN A 57 9.94 -0.60 -3.31
N PHE A 58 9.07 0.07 -2.56
CA PHE A 58 8.31 -0.59 -1.51
C PHE A 58 7.24 -1.52 -2.09
N SER A 59 6.53 -1.08 -3.13
CA SER A 59 5.57 -1.93 -3.85
C SER A 59 6.24 -3.22 -4.37
N LEU A 60 7.42 -3.08 -5.00
CA LEU A 60 8.24 -4.21 -5.45
C LEU A 60 8.66 -5.14 -4.31
N LEU A 61 9.03 -4.59 -3.15
CA LEU A 61 9.37 -5.41 -1.98
C LEU A 61 8.15 -6.21 -1.51
N ILE A 62 6.98 -5.58 -1.43
CA ILE A 62 5.77 -6.26 -0.97
C ILE A 62 5.35 -7.36 -1.94
N GLU A 63 5.41 -7.10 -3.25
CA GLU A 63 5.22 -8.11 -4.29
C GLU A 63 6.19 -9.29 -4.10
N TYR A 64 7.49 -9.00 -3.95
CA TYR A 64 8.50 -10.03 -3.73
C TYR A 64 8.25 -10.88 -2.48
N LEU A 65 7.88 -10.26 -1.36
CA LEU A 65 7.58 -10.97 -0.11
C LEU A 65 6.30 -11.80 -0.22
N PHE A 66 5.32 -11.34 -1.01
CA PHE A 66 4.08 -12.06 -1.28
C PHE A 66 4.34 -13.31 -2.13
N ASP A 67 5.08 -13.16 -3.23
CA ASP A 67 5.47 -14.26 -4.12
C ASP A 67 6.29 -15.36 -3.44
N ARG A 68 6.84 -15.04 -2.26
CA ARG A 68 7.65 -15.94 -1.44
C ARG A 68 6.92 -16.46 -0.21
N ASP A 69 5.61 -16.23 -0.12
CA ASP A 69 4.74 -16.64 0.98
C ASP A 69 5.16 -16.11 2.36
N VAL A 70 5.94 -15.03 2.42
CA VAL A 70 6.38 -14.41 3.68
C VAL A 70 5.31 -13.46 4.21
N VAL A 71 4.66 -12.70 3.33
CA VAL A 71 3.51 -11.86 3.69
C VAL A 71 2.28 -12.26 2.89
N SER A 72 1.13 -12.40 3.55
CA SER A 72 -0.10 -12.75 2.85
C SER A 72 -0.83 -11.53 2.29
N ALA A 73 -1.73 -11.74 1.33
CA ALA A 73 -2.64 -10.69 0.87
C ALA A 73 -3.49 -10.08 2.01
N GLU A 74 -3.83 -10.89 3.03
CA GLU A 74 -4.50 -10.40 4.23
C GLU A 74 -3.60 -9.44 5.02
N ASP A 75 -2.32 -9.78 5.20
CA ASP A 75 -1.37 -8.93 5.91
C ASP A 75 -1.17 -7.59 5.21
N ILE A 76 -1.02 -7.63 3.88
CA ILE A 76 -0.89 -6.44 3.03
C ILE A 76 -2.13 -5.56 3.17
N GLY A 77 -3.32 -6.14 2.97
CA GLY A 77 -4.59 -5.42 3.08
C GLY A 77 -4.79 -4.78 4.46
N ARG A 78 -4.49 -5.53 5.54
CA ARG A 78 -4.57 -5.00 6.91
C ARG A 78 -3.56 -3.88 7.14
N GLY A 79 -2.34 -4.00 6.63
CA GLY A 79 -1.32 -2.95 6.72
C GLY A 79 -1.72 -1.66 6.01
N CYS A 80 -2.25 -1.77 4.80
CA CYS A 80 -2.78 -0.64 4.04
C CYS A 80 -3.96 0.04 4.77
N ILE A 81 -4.89 -0.74 5.33
CA ILE A 81 -6.00 -0.21 6.14
C ILE A 81 -5.46 0.54 7.37
N LEU A 82 -4.49 -0.04 8.09
CA LEU A 82 -3.87 0.60 9.24
C LEU A 82 -3.21 1.93 8.85
N TYR A 83 -2.55 2.00 7.70
CA TYR A 83 -1.97 3.26 7.23
C TYR A 83 -3.06 4.29 6.87
N ALA A 84 -4.10 3.89 6.14
CA ALA A 84 -5.21 4.76 5.75
C ALA A 84 -5.88 5.44 6.94
N THR A 85 -6.08 4.73 8.05
CA THR A 85 -6.65 5.31 9.28
C THR A 85 -5.75 6.38 9.93
N SER A 86 -4.46 6.41 9.57
CA SER A 86 -3.49 7.38 10.10
C SER A 86 -3.25 8.59 9.22
N LEU A 87 -3.93 8.69 8.06
CA LEU A 87 -3.74 9.81 7.13
C LEU A 87 -4.20 11.15 7.68
N ARG A 88 -5.19 11.16 8.58
CA ARG A 88 -5.81 12.38 9.10
C ARG A 88 -4.76 13.37 9.64
N GLY A 89 -4.77 14.58 9.10
CA GLY A 89 -3.86 15.66 9.51
C GLY A 89 -2.49 15.64 8.81
N LEU A 90 -2.27 14.73 7.86
CA LEU A 90 -1.10 14.75 6.98
C LEU A 90 -1.34 15.65 5.75
N PHE A 91 -0.28 15.94 4.98
CA PHE A 91 -0.44 16.69 3.74
C PHE A 91 -1.22 15.88 2.70
N ILE A 92 -2.04 16.55 1.88
CA ILE A 92 -2.80 15.88 0.80
C ILE A 92 -1.91 15.05 -0.13
N GLY A 93 -0.69 15.54 -0.42
CA GLY A 93 0.29 14.81 -1.23
C GLY A 93 0.77 13.49 -0.60
N THR A 94 0.55 13.27 0.70
CA THR A 94 0.76 11.95 1.33
C THR A 94 -0.31 10.95 0.88
N ALA A 95 -1.56 11.39 0.73
CA ALA A 95 -2.64 10.57 0.21
C ALA A 95 -2.43 10.24 -1.28
N ASP A 96 -1.89 11.18 -2.07
CA ASP A 96 -1.50 10.93 -3.47
C ASP A 96 -0.46 9.80 -3.57
N ILE A 97 0.67 9.92 -2.87
CA ILE A 97 1.74 8.89 -2.92
C ILE A 97 1.23 7.55 -2.36
N PHE A 98 0.39 7.58 -1.32
CA PHE A 98 -0.24 6.35 -0.84
C PHE A 98 -1.14 5.71 -1.91
N GLY A 99 -1.89 6.51 -2.66
CA GLY A 99 -2.66 6.03 -3.80
C GLY A 99 -1.80 5.43 -4.91
N GLU A 100 -0.62 5.99 -5.19
CA GLU A 100 0.33 5.42 -6.16
C GLU A 100 0.79 4.01 -5.71
N ILE A 101 1.19 3.86 -4.44
CA ILE A 101 1.55 2.54 -3.86
C ILE A 101 0.39 1.54 -3.99
N ILE A 102 -0.83 1.97 -3.67
CA ILE A 102 -2.02 1.12 -3.78
C ILE A 102 -2.24 0.68 -5.24
N GLY A 103 -2.07 1.59 -6.20
CA GLY A 103 -2.15 1.28 -7.63
C GLY A 103 -1.13 0.21 -8.04
N ASP A 104 0.13 0.33 -7.61
CA ASP A 104 1.17 -0.67 -7.88
C ASP A 104 0.77 -2.05 -7.32
N LEU A 105 0.27 -2.10 -6.07
CA LEU A 105 -0.12 -3.36 -5.43
C LEU A 105 -1.33 -4.03 -6.11
N LEU A 106 -2.22 -3.24 -6.71
CA LEU A 106 -3.33 -3.74 -7.52
C LEU A 106 -2.84 -4.30 -8.86
N LEU A 107 -1.90 -3.62 -9.52
CA LEU A 107 -1.25 -4.11 -10.74
C LEU A 107 -0.53 -5.44 -10.48
N ALA A 108 0.19 -5.54 -9.37
CA ALA A 108 0.87 -6.76 -8.92
C ALA A 108 -0.10 -7.86 -8.45
N ARG A 109 -1.41 -7.61 -8.41
CA ARG A 109 -2.45 -8.54 -7.93
C ARG A 109 -2.28 -9.04 -6.49
N VAL A 110 -1.45 -8.37 -5.69
CA VAL A 110 -1.26 -8.67 -4.26
C VAL A 110 -2.32 -7.99 -3.39
N LEU A 111 -3.05 -7.04 -3.97
CA LEU A 111 -4.24 -6.41 -3.39
C LEU A 111 -5.40 -6.50 -4.38
N ASP A 112 -6.61 -6.79 -3.89
CA ASP A 112 -7.83 -6.82 -4.72
C ASP A 112 -8.68 -5.55 -4.53
N LEU A 113 -9.65 -5.36 -5.44
CA LEU A 113 -10.56 -4.21 -5.39
C LEU A 113 -11.48 -4.18 -4.16
N LYS A 114 -11.80 -5.34 -3.61
CA LYS A 114 -12.62 -5.43 -2.40
C LYS A 114 -11.85 -4.87 -1.21
N VAL A 115 -10.56 -5.14 -1.10
CA VAL A 115 -9.66 -4.58 -0.10
C VAL A 115 -9.40 -3.10 -0.38
N PHE A 116 -9.19 -2.70 -1.64
CA PHE A 116 -9.08 -1.29 -2.03
C PHE A 116 -10.27 -0.47 -1.53
N ASN A 117 -11.50 -0.94 -1.78
CA ASN A 117 -12.71 -0.26 -1.31
C ASN A 117 -12.76 -0.16 0.22
N LYS A 118 -12.30 -1.18 0.94
CA LYS A 118 -12.18 -1.12 2.41
C LYS A 118 -11.15 -0.08 2.86
N ILE A 119 -10.02 0.05 2.16
CA ILE A 119 -8.98 1.05 2.45
C ILE A 119 -9.57 2.46 2.31
N VAL A 120 -10.20 2.75 1.17
CA VAL A 120 -10.83 4.05 0.89
C VAL A 120 -11.93 4.35 1.90
N ALA A 121 -12.75 3.35 2.26
CA ALA A 121 -13.80 3.51 3.27
C ALA A 121 -13.28 3.85 4.68
N LYS A 122 -12.03 3.49 5.00
CA LYS A 122 -11.39 3.77 6.29
C LYS A 122 -10.78 5.16 6.39
N VAL A 123 -10.69 5.88 5.27
CA VAL A 123 -10.30 7.30 5.25
C VAL A 123 -11.52 8.14 5.61
N GLU A 124 -11.38 9.12 6.50
CA GLU A 124 -12.50 9.99 6.90
C GLU A 124 -12.70 11.13 5.89
N ASP A 125 -11.60 11.80 5.51
CA ASP A 125 -11.61 13.00 4.70
C ASP A 125 -11.90 12.71 3.21
N LYS A 126 -12.82 13.49 2.62
CA LYS A 126 -13.23 13.32 1.22
C LYS A 126 -12.11 13.61 0.24
N SER A 127 -11.35 14.68 0.48
CA SER A 127 -10.25 15.09 -0.39
C SER A 127 -9.15 14.02 -0.39
N TYR A 128 -8.90 13.39 0.75
CA TYR A 128 -7.93 12.28 0.83
C TYR A 128 -8.40 11.05 0.07
N LYS A 129 -9.70 10.70 0.15
CA LYS A 129 -10.27 9.61 -0.67
C LYS A 129 -10.07 9.89 -2.15
N GLU A 130 -10.42 11.10 -2.60
CA GLU A 130 -10.30 11.51 -3.99
C GLU A 130 -8.84 11.47 -4.47
N ALA A 131 -7.90 11.92 -3.65
CA ALA A 131 -6.46 11.84 -3.93
C ALA A 131 -5.99 10.39 -4.11
N ILE A 132 -6.29 9.50 -3.16
CA ILE A 132 -5.92 8.07 -3.23
C ILE A 132 -6.49 7.42 -4.49
N ILE A 133 -7.79 7.65 -4.74
CA ILE A 133 -8.50 7.11 -5.90
C ILE A 133 -7.85 7.58 -7.20
N SER A 134 -7.65 8.89 -7.33
CA SER A 134 -7.11 9.48 -8.55
C SER A 134 -5.70 9.00 -8.84
N ALA A 135 -4.85 8.93 -7.81
CA ALA A 135 -3.48 8.44 -7.93
C ALA A 135 -3.43 6.95 -8.28
N ALA A 136 -4.19 6.10 -7.58
CA ALA A 136 -4.26 4.66 -7.87
C ALA A 136 -4.74 4.41 -9.32
N MET A 137 -5.79 5.11 -9.76
CA MET A 137 -6.28 5.01 -11.13
C MET A 137 -5.25 5.44 -12.16
N LYS A 138 -4.49 6.51 -11.89
CA LYS A 138 -3.46 6.98 -12.81
C LYS A 138 -2.41 5.89 -13.03
N VAL A 139 -1.94 5.26 -11.96
CA VAL A 139 -0.99 4.13 -12.04
C VAL A 139 -1.57 2.97 -12.83
N VAL A 140 -2.79 2.54 -12.50
CA VAL A 140 -3.45 1.41 -13.18
C VAL A 140 -3.67 1.68 -14.67
N LYS A 141 -4.08 2.90 -15.06
CA LYS A 141 -4.28 3.29 -16.47
C LYS A 141 -2.99 3.38 -17.29
N THR A 142 -1.87 3.61 -16.62
CA THR A 142 -0.56 3.69 -17.29
C THR A 142 0.12 2.32 -17.43
N GLY A 143 -0.44 1.26 -16.83
CA GLY A 143 0.03 -0.10 -17.03
C GLY A 143 -0.37 -0.63 -18.41
N ASP A 144 0.52 -1.39 -19.06
CA ASP A 144 0.26 -2.02 -20.37
C ASP A 144 -0.81 -3.13 -20.31
N GLU A 145 -1.02 -3.68 -19.13
CA GLU A 145 -2.18 -4.48 -18.81
C GLU A 145 -3.23 -3.53 -18.25
N ILE A 146 -4.48 -3.56 -18.76
CA ILE A 146 -5.74 -3.36 -18.01
C ILE A 146 -6.74 -2.38 -18.64
N GLU A 147 -7.66 -2.92 -19.46
CA GLU A 147 -9.01 -2.34 -19.63
C GLU A 147 -9.99 -2.91 -18.60
N ALA A 148 -9.91 -4.21 -18.29
CA ALA A 148 -10.85 -4.90 -17.40
C ALA A 148 -10.80 -4.39 -15.94
N LEU A 149 -9.63 -4.38 -15.32
CA LEU A 149 -9.44 -3.81 -13.97
C LEU A 149 -9.67 -2.27 -13.95
N VAL A 150 -9.52 -1.53 -15.06
CA VAL A 150 -9.91 -0.10 -15.13
C VAL A 150 -11.44 0.02 -15.02
N GLU A 151 -12.19 -0.82 -15.72
CA GLU A 151 -13.65 -0.83 -15.64
C GLU A 151 -14.13 -1.25 -14.25
N GLU A 152 -13.53 -2.29 -13.66
CA GLU A 152 -13.85 -2.69 -12.29
C GLU A 152 -13.51 -1.57 -11.27
N PHE A 153 -12.40 -0.84 -11.47
CA PHE A 153 -12.08 0.36 -10.71
C PHE A 153 -13.16 1.43 -10.84
N ARG A 154 -13.58 1.72 -12.08
CA ARG A 154 -14.61 2.73 -12.36
C ARG A 154 -15.92 2.41 -11.66
N VAL A 155 -16.34 1.15 -11.67
CA VAL A 155 -17.53 0.66 -10.96
C VAL A 155 -17.37 0.86 -9.45
N ALA A 156 -16.23 0.46 -8.88
CA ALA A 156 -15.95 0.60 -7.45
C ALA A 156 -16.05 2.06 -6.95
N LEU A 157 -15.65 3.03 -7.78
CA LEU A 157 -15.77 4.45 -7.46
C LEU A 157 -17.19 4.99 -7.50
N SER A 158 -17.98 4.54 -8.47
CA SER A 158 -19.40 4.90 -8.54
C SER A 158 -20.16 4.42 -7.29
N ALA A 159 -19.75 3.30 -6.70
CA ALA A 159 -20.30 2.81 -5.45
C ALA A 159 -19.85 3.66 -4.24
N CYS A 160 -18.60 4.09 -4.20
CA CYS A 160 -18.06 4.92 -3.10
C CYS A 160 -18.63 6.36 -3.08
N SER A 161 -19.03 6.91 -4.23
CA SER A 161 -19.67 8.24 -4.31
C SER A 161 -21.16 8.21 -3.96
N SER A 162 -21.79 7.04 -4.01
CA SER A 162 -23.23 6.84 -3.78
C SER A 162 -23.62 6.60 -2.32
N SER A 163 -22.65 6.34 -1.42
CA SER A 163 -22.90 6.11 0.02
C SER A 163 -23.11 7.40 0.83
N ARG A 164 -23.91 8.34 0.29
CA ARG A 164 -24.49 9.48 1.02
C ARG A 164 -26.00 9.32 1.02
N SER A 165 -26.55 8.72 2.06
CA SER A 165 -27.94 8.95 2.47
C SER A 165 -28.11 8.44 3.89
N PHE A 166 -27.92 9.32 4.87
CA PHE A 166 -28.69 9.45 6.10
C PHE A 166 -28.52 10.87 6.63
#